data_AF-D5C4V8-F1
#
_entry.id   AF-D5C4V8-F1
#
_cell.length_a   1.000
_cell.length_b   1.000
_cell.length_c   1.000
_cell.angle_alpha   90.00
_cell.angle_beta   90.00
_cell.angle_gamma   90.00
#
_symmetry.space_group_name_H-M   'P 1'
#
loop_
_entity.id
_entity.type
_entity.pdbx_description
1 polymer ?
#
loop_
_entity_poly.entity_id
_entity_poly.type
_entity_poly.pdbx_seq_one_letter_code
_entity_poly.pdbx_strand_id
1 'polypeptide(L)'
;MVRTQIYLTEIEQQALRVLARRTGRTQSELIREAIDRFIAQAEQTDRRLLLQQARGLWQNRTDLPDFAALRREFDRSTLEFE
;
A
#
# COMPACT_ATOMS: atom_id res chain seq x y z
N MET A 1 -4.21 20.29 -3.08
CA MET A 1 -5.35 19.35 -3.21
C MET A 1 -6.26 19.83 -4.31
N VAL A 2 -6.84 18.90 -5.08
CA VAL A 2 -7.89 19.18 -6.06
C VAL A 2 -9.25 19.04 -5.37
N ARG A 3 -10.17 19.99 -5.59
CA ARG A 3 -11.52 19.92 -5.03
C ARG A 3 -12.35 18.95 -5.87
N THR A 4 -12.84 17.90 -5.23
CA THR A 4 -13.71 16.91 -5.86
C THR A 4 -15.05 16.87 -5.13
N GLN A 5 -16.14 16.82 -5.89
CA GLN A 5 -17.48 16.63 -5.37
C GLN A 5 -17.84 15.15 -5.51
N ILE A 6 -18.31 14.55 -4.41
CA ILE A 6 -18.74 13.15 -4.37
C ILE A 6 -20.16 13.08 -3.83
N TYR A 7 -20.93 12.12 -4.31
CA TYR A 7 -22.24 11.82 -3.78
C TYR A 7 -22.09 10.80 -2.65
N LEU A 8 -22.78 11.05 -1.54
CA LEU A 8 -22.89 10.16 -0.40
C LEU A 8 -24.38 9.98 -0.11
N THR A 9 -24.74 8.80 0.36
CA THR A 9 -26.04 8.57 0.97
C THR A 9 -26.17 9.41 2.25
N GLU A 10 -27.40 9.68 2.68
CA GLU A 10 -27.65 10.40 3.94
C GLU A 10 -27.04 9.68 5.15
N ILE A 11 -27.06 8.34 5.13
CA ILE A 11 -26.50 7.49 6.18
C ILE A 11 -24.98 7.65 6.24
N GLU A 12 -24.29 7.60 5.10
CA GLU A 12 -22.83 7.79 5.04
C GLU A 12 -22.43 9.20 5.49
N GLN A 13 -23.16 10.23 5.04
CA GLN A 13 -22.89 11.60 5.47
C GLN A 13 -23.07 11.75 6.99
N GLN A 14 -24.11 11.14 7.55
CA GLN A 14 -24.35 11.19 8.99
C GLN A 14 -23.27 10.44 9.78
N ALA A 15 -22.89 9.24 9.32
CA ALA A 15 -21.82 8.46 9.93
C ALA A 15 -20.48 9.24 9.91
N LEU A 16 -20.16 9.88 8.78
CA LEU A 16 -18.95 10.68 8.63
C LEU A 16 -18.94 11.88 9.57
N ARG A 17 -20.07 12.59 9.73
CA ARG A 17 -20.21 13.68 10.71
C ARG A 17 -19.99 13.20 12.14
N VAL A 18 -20.53 12.04 12.51
CA VAL A 18 -20.35 11.45 13.84
C VAL A 18 -18.89 11.08 14.08
N LEU A 19 -18.23 10.45 13.09
CA LEU A 19 -16.82 10.09 13.18
C LEU A 19 -15.92 11.31 13.30
N ALA A 20 -16.16 12.36 12.51
CA ALA A 20 -15.44 13.63 12.58
C ALA A 20 -15.49 14.21 14.00
N ARG A 21 -16.69 14.28 14.59
CA ARG A 21 -16.87 14.77 15.97
C ARG A 21 -16.15 13.91 17.00
N ARG A 22 -16.24 12.58 16.89
CA ARG A 22 -15.62 11.64 17.83
C ARG A 22 -14.09 11.67 17.77
N THR A 23 -13.53 11.91 16.59
CA THR A 23 -12.08 11.89 16.36
C THR A 23 -11.43 13.27 16.48
N GLY A 24 -12.22 14.35 16.53
CA GLY A 24 -11.71 15.72 16.48
C GLY A 24 -11.14 16.12 15.11
N ARG A 25 -11.42 15.34 14.06
CA ARG A 25 -10.90 15.52 12.70
C ARG A 25 -11.97 16.03 11.77
N THR A 26 -11.57 16.66 10.67
CA THR A 26 -12.48 17.11 9.63
C THR A 26 -12.99 15.95 8.80
N GLN A 27 -14.19 16.09 8.23
CA GLN A 27 -14.75 15.10 7.30
C GLN A 27 -13.82 14.87 6.09
N SER A 28 -13.18 15.92 5.58
CA SER A 28 -12.25 15.83 4.46
C SER A 28 -10.98 15.04 4.82
N GLU A 29 -10.47 15.14 6.03
CA GLU A 29 -9.34 14.30 6.48
C GLU A 29 -9.72 12.83 6.52
N LEU A 30 -10.89 12.51 7.07
CA LEU A 30 -11.38 11.13 7.15
C LEU A 30 -11.64 10.52 5.76
N ILE A 31 -12.25 11.28 4.85
CA ILE A 31 -12.47 10.84 3.46
C ILE A 31 -11.13 10.56 2.79
N ARG A 32 -10.15 11.46 2.92
CA ARG A 32 -8.85 11.27 2.28
C ARG A 32 -8.13 10.05 2.83
N GLU A 33 -8.10 9.88 4.14
CA GLU A 33 -7.48 8.71 4.75
C GLU A 33 -8.16 7.40 4.32
N ALA A 34 -9.49 7.39 4.20
CA ALA A 34 -10.21 6.23 3.68
C ALA A 34 -9.83 5.92 2.22
N ILE A 35 -9.72 6.95 1.37
CA ILE A 35 -9.28 6.81 -0.03
C ILE A 35 -7.83 6.31 -0.10
N ASP A 36 -6.92 6.89 0.68
CA ASP A 36 -5.50 6.50 0.71
C ASP A 36 -5.35 5.03 1.10
N ARG A 37 -6.08 4.59 2.14
CA ARG A 37 -6.10 3.18 2.57
C ARG A 37 -6.65 2.25 1.49
N PHE A 38 -7.71 2.67 0.81
CA PHE A 38 -8.32 1.89 -0.26
C PHE A 38 -7.37 1.72 -1.47
N ILE A 39 -6.70 2.80 -1.89
CA ILE A 39 -5.69 2.76 -2.95
C ILE A 39 -4.54 1.84 -2.56
N ALA A 40 -3.97 2.02 -1.36
CA ALA A 40 -2.85 1.19 -0.90
C ALA A 40 -3.21 -0.30 -0.84
N GLN A 41 -4.45 -0.64 -0.46
CA GLN A 41 -4.93 -2.02 -0.46
C GLN A 41 -5.08 -2.60 -1.88
N ALA A 42 -5.57 -1.79 -2.82
CA ALA A 42 -5.65 -2.18 -4.23
C ALA A 42 -4.26 -2.44 -4.82
N GLU A 43 -3.30 -1.52 -4.61
CA GLU A 43 -1.93 -1.66 -5.09
C GLU A 43 -1.20 -2.89 -4.51
N GLN A 44 -1.44 -3.23 -3.24
CA GLN A 44 -0.88 -4.45 -2.64
C GLN A 44 -1.38 -5.72 -3.34
N THR A 45 -2.66 -5.73 -3.71
CA THR A 45 -3.27 -6.84 -4.45
C THR A 45 -2.62 -6.96 -5.83
N ASP A 46 -2.43 -5.84 -6.52
CA ASP A 46 -1.78 -5.79 -7.83
C ASP A 46 -0.32 -6.24 -7.76
N ARG A 47 0.45 -5.77 -6.76
CA ARG A 47 1.84 -6.17 -6.56
C ARG A 47 1.96 -7.68 -6.36
N ARG A 48 1.09 -8.27 -5.54
CA ARG A 48 1.09 -9.73 -5.31
C ARG A 48 0.81 -10.49 -6.61
N LEU A 49 -0.15 -10.02 -7.40
CA LEU A 49 -0.51 -10.63 -8.68
C LEU A 49 0.64 -10.52 -9.69
N LEU A 50 1.29 -9.35 -9.78
CA LEU A 50 2.48 -9.15 -10.62
C LEU A 50 3.64 -10.08 -10.22
N LEU A 51 3.90 -10.23 -8.92
CA LEU A 51 4.93 -11.16 -8.43
C LEU A 51 4.60 -12.62 -8.75
N GLN A 52 3.33 -13.00 -8.69
CA GLN A 52 2.88 -14.33 -9.09
C GLN A 52 3.06 -14.56 -10.60
N GLN A 53 2.75 -13.56 -11.43
CA GLN A 53 2.96 -13.63 -12.88
C GLN A 53 4.45 -13.70 -13.26
N ALA A 54 5.31 -12.99 -12.52
CA ALA A 54 6.76 -13.03 -12.72
C ALA A 54 7.41 -14.32 -12.20
N ARG A 55 6.66 -15.20 -11.52
CA ARG A 55 7.20 -16.46 -10.99
C ARG A 55 7.73 -17.33 -12.12
N GLY A 56 9.01 -17.70 -12.02
CA GLY A 56 9.65 -18.61 -12.97
C GLY A 56 10.25 -17.94 -14.20
N LEU A 57 10.12 -16.60 -14.35
CA LEU A 57 10.69 -15.85 -15.47
C LEU A 57 12.21 -16.09 -15.66
N TRP A 58 12.90 -16.38 -14.55
CA TRP A 58 14.34 -16.59 -14.51
C TRP A 58 14.75 -18.04 -14.18
N GLN A 59 13.80 -18.97 -14.07
CA GLN A 59 14.05 -20.33 -13.57
C GLN A 59 15.04 -21.12 -14.44
N ASN A 60 15.05 -20.88 -15.74
CA ASN A 60 15.87 -21.63 -16.71
C ASN A 60 17.01 -20.80 -17.31
N ARG A 61 17.30 -19.62 -16.73
CA ARG A 61 18.41 -18.80 -17.19
C ARG A 61 19.71 -19.25 -16.52
N THR A 62 20.73 -19.48 -17.34
CA THR A 62 22.05 -19.94 -16.91
C THR A 62 23.07 -18.82 -16.82
N ASP A 63 22.70 -17.61 -17.24
CA ASP A 63 23.54 -16.41 -17.27
C ASP A 63 23.38 -15.53 -16.02
N LEU A 64 22.62 -15.98 -15.03
CA LEU A 64 22.31 -15.23 -13.82
C LEU A 64 23.26 -15.60 -12.66
N PRO A 65 23.58 -14.64 -11.78
CA PRO A 65 24.43 -14.88 -10.63
C PRO A 65 23.76 -15.76 -9.56
N ASP A 66 24.56 -16.28 -8.63
CA ASP A 66 24.03 -17.01 -7.46
C ASP A 66 23.26 -16.06 -6.53
N PHE A 67 21.93 -16.08 -6.65
CA PHE A 67 21.04 -15.27 -5.85
C PHE A 67 21.12 -15.58 -4.35
N ALA A 68 21.49 -16.80 -3.94
CA ALA A 68 21.63 -17.15 -2.53
C ALA A 68 22.91 -16.58 -1.93
N ALA A 69 24.00 -16.47 -2.71
CA ALA A 69 25.19 -15.74 -2.31
C ALA A 69 24.92 -14.24 -2.18
N LEU A 70 24.29 -13.64 -3.21
CA LEU A 70 23.91 -12.22 -3.20
C LEU A 70 22.99 -11.87 -2.03
N ARG A 71 21.99 -12.70 -1.72
CA ARG A 71 21.07 -12.42 -0.60
C ARG A 71 21.79 -12.38 0.74
N ARG A 72 22.73 -13.31 0.97
CA ARG A 72 23.53 -13.39 2.20
C ARG A 72 24.44 -12.18 2.40
N GLU A 73 24.85 -11.48 1.35
CA GLU A 73 25.61 -10.23 1.46
C GLU A 73 24.79 -9.11 2.07
N PHE A 74 23.51 -9.01 1.71
CA PHE A 74 22.59 -7.99 2.22
C PHE A 74 22.14 -8.24 3.66
N ASP A 75 22.15 -9.49 4.12
CA ASP A 75 21.81 -9.80 5.51
C ASP A 75 22.90 -9.31 6.50
N ARG A 76 24.12 -9.01 6.01
CA ARG A 76 25.25 -8.54 6.84
C ARG A 76 25.24 -7.04 7.15
N SER A 77 24.45 -6.23 6.46
CA SER A 77 24.46 -4.76 6.60
C SER A 77 23.46 -4.18 7.60
N THR A 78 22.76 -5.02 8.38
CA THR A 78 21.80 -4.56 9.40
C THR A 78 22.45 -4.28 10.77
N LEU A 79 23.79 -4.42 10.89
CA LEU A 79 24.52 -4.26 12.15
C LEU A 79 25.52 -3.09 12.15
N GLU A 80 25.22 -1.95 11.54
CA GLU A 80 26.06 -0.74 11.71
C GLU A 80 25.20 0.54 11.70
N PHE A 81 24.38 0.73 12.74
CA PHE A 81 23.88 2.05 13.12
C PHE A 81 23.73 2.10 14.66
N GLU A 82 24.85 2.37 15.36
CA GLU A 82 24.89 2.98 16.69
C GLU A 82 25.32 4.44 16.57
#